data_AF-A0A674CGF8-F1
#
_entry.id   AF-A0A674CGF8-F1
#
_cell.length_a   1.000
_cell.length_b   1.000
_cell.length_c   1.000
_cell.angle_alpha   90.00
_cell.angle_beta   90.00
_cell.angle_gamma   90.00
#
_symmetry.space_group_name_H-M   'P 1'
#
loop_
_entity.id
_entity.type
_entity.pdbx_description
1 polymer ?
#
loop_
_entity_poly.entity_id
_entity_poly.type
_entity_poly.pdbx_seq_one_letter_code
_entity_poly.pdbx_strand_id
1 'polypeptide(L)'
;MRLTHVKFGCLLASVFLSLTWFTAYNGNDKGEPPYDPKMIQLYDRLLAAESRGELVYRELSSLLTSLRNLTTPNNNSSTNITEGLIKRRLGLLSSRLTNAYLYLPHLRDHADSLNPNIVLGQGRTGVSLVLGIPTVKRQKQSYLVSTLNSLLYDLSPSEREDTVIIVFVAEMDAEYVNTVAELITHNFPQDVHSGLLEVVSPSQYFYPNFRRLRETFGDSKDRVKWRTKQNLDYSYLMLYAHEKGTYYVQLEDDIVAKPGYSQAMKTYVRSLASDDWMFLEFSQLGFIGKMFRARDLPMIAEFFLMFHKDKPIDWLLDHILWVKACNPEKDEKDCNLQKGLLKLRYKPSLFQHVGLHSSLPGKVQKLKDKDFGKVPLFAAHSNPPAELSSSLKHYQQHTLERAYEGQDFFWGLTPTAEDFILLSFPQPRTVTGYLFRSGNIEINGDKFYNTTVEVLPSDSSVRDRLVGGQSPQYEGSYGGFIVIGSFVDGMAEGQIDAQMQPISALRLLVHSDSDVWVLLSEIFIKL
;
A
#
# COMPACT_ATOMS: atom_id res chain seq x y z
N MET A 1 25.42 37.07 56.84
CA MET A 1 25.92 35.72 56.48
C MET A 1 25.53 34.70 57.55
N ARG A 2 24.23 34.36 57.69
CA ARG A 2 23.70 33.35 58.64
C ARG A 2 22.30 32.84 58.22
N LEU A 3 22.14 32.43 56.96
CA LEU A 3 20.88 31.81 56.48
C LEU A 3 21.08 30.56 55.61
N THR A 4 22.27 29.95 55.67
CA THR A 4 22.63 28.76 54.87
C THR A 4 22.71 27.47 55.69
N HIS A 5 22.80 27.54 57.02
CA HIS A 5 22.95 26.33 57.86
C HIS A 5 21.62 25.64 58.23
N VAL A 6 20.49 26.36 58.29
CA VAL A 6 19.20 25.77 58.70
C VAL A 6 18.58 24.92 57.59
N LYS A 7 18.75 25.31 56.31
CA LYS A 7 18.21 24.55 55.17
C LYS A 7 18.99 23.25 54.91
N PHE A 8 20.28 23.22 55.21
CA PHE A 8 21.10 22.01 55.06
C PHE A 8 20.82 20.99 56.17
N GLY A 9 20.53 21.46 57.40
CA GLY A 9 20.11 20.59 58.51
C GLY A 9 18.78 19.88 58.27
N CYS A 10 17.78 20.56 57.69
CA CYS A 10 16.49 19.94 57.37
C CYS A 10 16.58 18.91 56.24
N LEU A 11 17.42 19.14 55.23
CA LEU A 11 17.65 18.20 54.12
C LEU A 11 18.39 16.92 54.58
N LEU A 12 19.35 17.05 55.49
CA LEU A 12 20.03 15.90 56.08
C LEU A 12 19.11 15.11 57.01
N ALA A 13 18.27 15.78 57.82
CA ALA A 13 17.30 15.11 58.67
C ALA A 13 16.24 14.32 57.87
N SER A 14 15.78 14.83 56.72
CA SER A 14 14.83 14.11 55.86
C SER A 14 15.43 12.90 55.16
N VAL A 15 16.73 12.93 54.84
CA VAL A 15 17.45 11.80 54.23
C VAL A 15 17.76 10.71 55.27
N PHE A 16 18.08 11.09 56.50
CA PHE A 16 18.28 10.12 57.57
C PHE A 16 16.96 9.46 58.01
N LEU A 17 15.86 10.21 58.09
CA LEU A 17 14.54 9.65 58.40
C LEU A 17 14.05 8.68 57.31
N SER A 18 14.28 8.97 56.02
CA SER A 18 13.90 8.05 54.94
C SER A 18 14.78 6.79 54.88
N LEU A 19 16.08 6.90 55.18
CA LEU A 19 16.98 5.75 55.29
C LEU A 19 16.64 4.86 56.48
N THR A 20 16.30 5.44 57.64
CA THR A 20 15.87 4.64 58.81
C THR A 20 14.54 3.94 58.59
N TRP A 21 13.62 4.54 57.82
CA TRP A 21 12.34 3.91 57.45
C TRP A 21 12.55 2.78 56.43
N PHE A 22 13.47 2.96 55.48
CA PHE A 22 13.84 1.92 54.51
C PHE A 22 14.55 0.72 55.17
N THR A 23 15.38 0.95 56.19
CA THR A 23 16.01 -0.14 56.95
C THR A 23 15.08 -0.80 57.96
N ALA A 24 14.09 -0.06 58.51
CA ALA A 24 13.10 -0.63 59.42
C ALA A 24 12.01 -1.45 58.70
N TYR A 25 11.71 -1.12 57.44
CA TYR A 25 10.77 -1.88 56.61
C TYR A 25 11.37 -3.17 56.03
N ASN A 26 12.70 -3.23 55.86
CA ASN A 26 13.41 -4.42 55.37
C ASN A 26 13.90 -5.37 56.48
N GLY A 27 13.54 -5.10 57.73
CA GLY A 27 13.94 -5.91 58.89
C GLY A 27 12.91 -6.97 59.27
N ASN A 28 12.59 -7.89 58.36
CA ASN A 28 12.01 -9.22 58.58
C ASN A 28 11.12 -9.62 57.40
N ASP A 29 11.74 -10.11 56.31
CA ASP A 29 11.13 -11.21 55.59
C ASP A 29 12.18 -11.95 54.75
N LYS A 30 12.22 -13.27 54.90
CA LYS A 30 12.96 -14.16 54.00
C LYS A 30 12.13 -14.30 52.73
N GLY A 31 12.40 -13.46 51.73
CA GLY A 31 11.81 -13.58 50.40
C GLY A 31 12.61 -12.78 49.38
N GLU A 32 13.02 -13.44 48.29
CA GLU A 32 13.59 -12.76 47.12
C GLU A 32 12.63 -11.67 46.60
N PRO A 33 13.13 -10.51 46.13
CA PRO A 33 12.27 -9.50 45.54
C PRO A 33 11.69 -10.01 44.21
N PRO A 34 10.44 -9.63 43.84
CA PRO A 34 9.82 -10.08 42.61
C PRO A 34 10.57 -9.48 41.41
N TYR A 35 11.33 -10.31 40.71
CA TYR A 35 11.96 -9.96 39.44
C TYR A 35 10.86 -9.73 38.38
N ASP A 36 10.69 -8.49 37.93
CA ASP A 36 9.73 -8.14 36.86
C ASP A 36 10.16 -8.83 35.54
N PRO A 37 9.35 -9.76 34.98
CA PRO A 37 9.67 -10.44 33.72
C PRO A 37 9.89 -9.48 32.55
N LYS A 38 9.27 -8.28 32.57
CA LYS A 38 9.46 -7.26 31.55
C LYS A 38 10.86 -6.64 31.60
N MET A 39 11.44 -6.50 32.80
CA MET A 39 12.80 -6.00 32.96
C MET A 39 13.84 -7.02 32.47
N ILE A 40 13.65 -8.31 32.73
CA ILE A 40 14.51 -9.37 32.17
C ILE A 40 14.44 -9.37 30.65
N GLN A 41 13.23 -9.31 30.09
CA GLN A 41 13.04 -9.26 28.64
C GLN A 41 13.64 -8.00 28.01
N LEU A 42 13.57 -6.86 28.71
CA LEU A 42 14.22 -5.62 28.28
C LEU A 42 15.75 -5.76 28.31
N TYR A 43 16.29 -6.37 29.36
CA TYR A 43 17.72 -6.61 29.53
C TYR A 43 18.27 -7.56 28.46
N ASP A 44 17.57 -8.64 28.15
CA ASP A 44 17.93 -9.57 27.08
C ASP A 44 17.88 -8.90 25.71
N ARG A 45 16.88 -8.03 25.47
CA ARG A 45 16.81 -7.22 24.25
C ARG A 45 17.95 -6.22 24.15
N LEU A 46 18.38 -5.63 25.27
CA LEU A 46 19.51 -4.70 25.35
C LEU A 46 20.83 -5.42 25.09
N LEU A 47 21.05 -6.59 25.71
CA LEU A 47 22.22 -7.44 25.47
C LEU A 47 22.29 -7.94 24.01
N ALA A 48 21.15 -8.31 23.44
CA ALA A 48 21.07 -8.69 22.02
C ALA A 48 21.29 -7.50 21.07
N ALA A 49 20.89 -6.29 21.47
CA ALA A 49 21.17 -5.07 20.73
C ALA A 49 22.65 -4.66 20.83
N GLU A 50 23.27 -4.83 22.00
CA GLU A 50 24.69 -4.58 22.24
C GLU A 50 25.57 -5.56 21.44
N SER A 51 25.26 -6.86 21.48
CA SER A 51 26.00 -7.87 20.71
C SER A 51 25.89 -7.66 19.19
N ARG A 52 24.71 -7.24 18.71
CA ARG A 52 24.53 -6.79 17.32
C ARG A 52 25.30 -5.51 17.03
N GLY A 53 25.33 -4.56 17.96
CA GLY A 53 26.11 -3.34 17.87
C GLY A 53 27.61 -3.61 17.74
N GLU A 54 28.15 -4.53 18.53
CA GLU A 54 29.54 -4.97 18.41
C GLU A 54 29.84 -5.64 17.08
N LEU A 55 28.92 -6.47 16.58
CA LEU A 55 29.09 -7.15 15.28
C LEU A 55 29.11 -6.14 14.13
N VAL A 56 28.17 -5.19 14.14
CA VAL A 56 28.14 -4.06 13.20
C VAL A 56 29.39 -3.19 13.33
N TYR A 57 29.89 -2.95 14.54
CA TYR A 57 31.11 -2.19 14.77
C TYR A 57 32.34 -2.91 14.20
N ARG A 58 32.44 -4.24 14.35
CA ARG A 58 33.53 -5.04 13.77
C ARG A 58 33.48 -5.05 12.24
N GLU A 59 32.29 -5.17 11.66
CA GLU A 59 32.09 -5.08 10.21
C GLU A 59 32.45 -3.68 9.67
N LEU A 60 31.97 -2.62 10.33
CA LEU A 60 32.31 -1.24 9.98
C LEU A 60 33.81 -0.99 10.12
N SER A 61 34.45 -1.51 11.15
CA SER A 61 35.90 -1.38 11.35
C SER A 61 36.69 -2.11 10.26
N SER A 62 36.26 -3.31 9.88
CA SER A 62 36.83 -4.07 8.75
C SER A 62 36.67 -3.32 7.42
N LEU A 63 35.50 -2.71 7.19
CA LEU A 63 35.23 -1.86 6.03
C LEU A 63 36.09 -0.59 6.04
N LEU A 64 36.25 0.05 7.20
CA LEU A 64 37.08 1.26 7.36
C LEU A 64 38.55 0.96 7.09
N THR A 65 39.03 -0.20 7.55
CA THR A 65 40.39 -0.70 7.29
C THR A 65 40.59 -0.99 5.79
N SER A 66 39.60 -1.63 5.15
CA SER A 66 39.61 -1.88 3.71
C SER A 66 39.57 -0.58 2.89
N LEU A 67 38.78 0.41 3.31
CA LEU A 67 38.74 1.75 2.71
C LEU A 67 40.08 2.48 2.86
N ARG A 68 40.72 2.37 4.03
CA ARG A 68 42.04 2.96 4.28
C ARG A 68 43.11 2.40 3.33
N ASN A 69 43.05 1.10 3.07
CA ASN A 69 43.92 0.40 2.11
C ASN A 69 43.61 0.75 0.64
N LEU A 70 42.40 1.24 0.33
CA LEU A 70 42.00 1.73 -0.99
C LEU A 70 42.34 3.21 -1.20
N THR A 71 42.46 4.00 -0.13
CA THR A 71 42.81 5.43 -0.17
C THR A 71 44.31 5.71 -0.20
N THR A 72 45.18 4.69 -0.27
CA THR A 72 46.58 4.90 -0.64
C THR A 72 46.62 5.54 -2.04
N PRO A 73 47.25 6.72 -2.22
CA PRO A 73 47.02 7.51 -3.41
C PRO A 73 47.71 6.87 -4.61
N ASN A 74 46.91 6.38 -5.56
CA ASN A 74 47.31 6.37 -6.96
C ASN A 74 46.57 7.52 -7.64
N ASN A 75 47.32 8.55 -8.02
CA ASN A 75 46.82 9.72 -8.72
C ASN A 75 46.18 9.29 -10.05
N ASN A 76 44.85 9.43 -10.17
CA ASN A 76 44.19 10.19 -11.24
C ASN A 76 42.67 9.98 -11.26
N SER A 77 41.97 11.06 -11.64
CA SER A 77 40.56 11.17 -12.07
C SER A 77 39.46 11.32 -11.00
N SER A 78 38.86 12.51 -11.01
CA SER A 78 37.85 13.02 -10.08
C SER A 78 36.40 12.92 -10.61
N THR A 79 36.09 11.91 -11.43
CA THR A 79 34.75 11.70 -12.00
C THR A 79 33.96 10.54 -11.36
N ASN A 80 34.55 9.81 -10.40
CA ASN A 80 33.99 8.53 -9.91
C ASN A 80 33.09 8.61 -8.65
N ILE A 81 32.79 9.81 -8.16
CA ILE A 81 32.15 9.98 -6.83
C ILE A 81 30.63 9.67 -6.88
N THR A 82 29.94 10.00 -7.98
CA THR A 82 28.50 9.73 -8.16
C THR A 82 28.22 8.28 -8.54
N GLU A 83 29.03 7.68 -9.41
CA GLU A 83 28.96 6.24 -9.74
C GLU A 83 29.25 5.35 -8.52
N GLY A 84 30.19 5.76 -7.67
CA GLY A 84 30.54 5.07 -6.44
C GLY A 84 29.42 5.03 -5.40
N LEU A 85 28.56 6.06 -5.36
CA LEU A 85 27.42 6.12 -4.42
C LEU A 85 26.29 5.17 -4.84
N ILE A 86 26.04 5.06 -6.14
CA ILE A 86 25.05 4.12 -6.73
C ILE A 86 25.54 2.68 -6.58
N LYS A 87 26.83 2.42 -6.87
CA LYS A 87 27.47 1.11 -6.60
C LYS A 87 27.47 0.76 -5.11
N ARG A 88 27.62 1.74 -4.20
CA ARG A 88 27.55 1.53 -2.74
C ARG A 88 26.15 1.11 -2.27
N ARG A 89 25.09 1.70 -2.82
CA ARG A 89 23.71 1.27 -2.53
C ARG A 89 23.40 -0.13 -3.08
N LEU A 90 23.89 -0.47 -4.28
CA LEU A 90 23.82 -1.84 -4.82
C LEU A 90 24.65 -2.85 -4.00
N GLY A 91 25.79 -2.44 -3.46
CA GLY A 91 26.64 -3.28 -2.61
C GLY A 91 26.02 -3.62 -1.26
N LEU A 92 25.17 -2.75 -0.71
CA LEU A 92 24.41 -3.03 0.51
C LEU A 92 23.31 -4.07 0.27
N LEU A 93 22.59 -3.99 -0.86
CA LEU A 93 21.69 -5.05 -1.35
C LEU A 93 22.43 -6.41 -1.49
N SER A 94 23.67 -6.37 -2.00
CA SER A 94 24.50 -7.56 -2.22
C SER A 94 24.93 -8.31 -0.94
N SER A 95 25.09 -7.60 0.18
CA SER A 95 25.59 -8.20 1.44
C SER A 95 24.59 -9.12 2.16
N ARG A 96 23.30 -9.07 1.81
CA ARG A 96 22.25 -9.96 2.36
C ARG A 96 21.59 -10.85 1.31
N LEU A 97 21.88 -10.62 0.03
CA LEU A 97 21.55 -11.51 -1.07
C LEU A 97 22.56 -12.67 -1.24
N THR A 98 23.54 -12.80 -0.35
CA THR A 98 24.64 -13.78 -0.43
C THR A 98 24.12 -15.22 -0.48
N ASN A 99 22.98 -15.50 0.16
CA ASN A 99 22.32 -16.80 0.14
C ASN A 99 21.54 -17.09 -1.15
N ALA A 100 21.15 -16.08 -1.94
CA ALA A 100 20.51 -16.32 -3.23
C ALA A 100 21.45 -17.10 -4.17
N TYR A 101 22.75 -16.79 -4.17
CA TYR A 101 23.76 -17.53 -4.92
C TYR A 101 23.98 -18.97 -4.44
N LEU A 102 23.58 -19.31 -3.21
CA LEU A 102 23.64 -20.68 -2.70
C LEU A 102 22.54 -21.54 -3.34
N TYR A 103 21.32 -21.02 -3.38
CA TYR A 103 20.16 -21.74 -3.90
C TYR A 103 20.00 -21.62 -5.41
N LEU A 104 20.56 -20.57 -6.01
CA LEU A 104 20.54 -20.26 -7.43
C LEU A 104 21.99 -19.99 -7.91
N PRO A 105 22.82 -21.04 -8.03
CA PRO A 105 24.25 -20.88 -8.34
C PRO A 105 24.51 -20.27 -9.72
N HIS A 106 23.58 -20.42 -10.68
CA HIS A 106 23.68 -19.82 -12.02
C HIS A 106 23.72 -18.29 -11.99
N LEU A 107 23.24 -17.66 -10.91
CA LEU A 107 23.33 -16.21 -10.75
C LEU A 107 24.80 -15.72 -10.67
N ARG A 108 25.76 -16.60 -10.35
CA ARG A 108 27.19 -16.25 -10.33
C ARG A 108 27.78 -16.07 -11.73
N ASP A 109 27.10 -16.58 -12.76
CA ASP A 109 27.57 -16.52 -14.14
C ASP A 109 27.52 -15.08 -14.69
N HIS A 110 26.65 -14.23 -14.12
CA HIS A 110 26.48 -12.83 -14.51
C HIS A 110 26.39 -11.91 -13.28
N ALA A 111 27.22 -10.88 -13.21
CA ALA A 111 27.29 -9.96 -12.06
C ALA A 111 26.00 -9.16 -11.83
N ASP A 112 25.21 -8.96 -12.88
CA ASP A 112 23.94 -8.22 -12.88
C ASP A 112 22.70 -9.11 -12.67
N SER A 113 22.86 -10.41 -12.40
CA SER A 113 21.73 -11.34 -12.25
C SER A 113 20.74 -10.98 -11.13
N LEU A 114 21.20 -10.25 -10.11
CA LEU A 114 20.39 -9.79 -8.98
C LEU A 114 20.11 -8.28 -9.01
N ASN A 115 20.59 -7.57 -10.03
CA ASN A 115 20.34 -6.15 -10.15
C ASN A 115 18.89 -5.95 -10.62
N PRO A 116 18.09 -5.16 -9.91
CA PRO A 116 16.75 -4.87 -10.36
C PRO A 116 16.75 -3.92 -11.55
N ASN A 117 15.98 -4.30 -12.57
CA ASN A 117 15.65 -3.43 -13.68
C ASN A 117 14.51 -2.53 -13.22
N ILE A 118 14.86 -1.38 -12.66
CA ILE A 118 13.90 -0.36 -12.24
C ILE A 118 13.52 0.45 -13.49
N VAL A 119 12.30 0.26 -13.98
CA VAL A 119 11.79 0.91 -15.19
C VAL A 119 11.14 2.23 -14.84
N LEU A 120 10.36 2.24 -13.75
CA LEU A 120 9.73 3.44 -13.20
C LEU A 120 9.95 3.46 -11.68
N GLY A 121 10.31 4.61 -11.14
CA GLY A 121 10.34 4.81 -9.69
C GLY A 121 11.22 5.97 -9.26
N GLN A 122 10.87 6.57 -8.13
CA GLN A 122 11.64 7.65 -7.49
C GLN A 122 12.53 7.14 -6.34
N GLY A 123 12.56 5.82 -6.11
CA GLY A 123 13.33 5.23 -5.02
C GLY A 123 12.81 5.60 -3.63
N ARG A 124 11.48 5.70 -3.49
CA ARG A 124 10.84 6.09 -2.24
C ARG A 124 11.07 5.00 -1.18
N THR A 125 11.43 5.44 0.03
CA THR A 125 11.72 4.58 1.19
C THR A 125 11.22 5.25 2.47
N GLY A 126 11.15 4.49 3.57
CA GLY A 126 10.73 5.01 4.88
C GLY A 126 9.21 5.08 5.05
N VAL A 127 8.43 4.42 4.18
CA VAL A 127 6.98 4.36 4.29
C VAL A 127 6.52 3.30 5.30
N SER A 128 5.31 3.43 5.82
CA SER A 128 4.73 2.40 6.69
C SER A 128 4.36 1.16 5.89
N LEU A 129 3.80 1.33 4.69
CA LEU A 129 3.19 0.25 3.92
C LEU A 129 3.83 0.10 2.52
N VAL A 130 4.26 -1.11 2.19
CA VAL A 130 4.74 -1.50 0.86
C VAL A 130 3.82 -2.57 0.29
N LEU A 131 3.18 -2.29 -0.83
CA LEU A 131 2.30 -3.23 -1.53
C LEU A 131 3.06 -3.85 -2.71
N GLY A 132 3.30 -5.16 -2.67
CA GLY A 132 3.96 -5.90 -3.74
C GLY A 132 2.96 -6.58 -4.67
N ILE A 133 2.97 -6.23 -5.95
CA ILE A 133 2.05 -6.75 -6.98
C ILE A 133 2.86 -7.38 -8.12
N PRO A 134 3.01 -8.71 -8.16
CA PRO A 134 3.61 -9.40 -9.28
C PRO A 134 2.60 -9.51 -10.43
N THR A 135 3.04 -9.21 -11.65
CA THR A 135 2.26 -9.35 -12.88
C THR A 135 3.03 -10.17 -13.91
N VAL A 136 2.31 -10.96 -14.70
CA VAL A 136 2.85 -11.84 -15.74
C VAL A 136 2.04 -11.71 -17.02
N LYS A 137 2.66 -12.02 -18.16
CA LYS A 137 2.01 -11.94 -19.47
C LYS A 137 0.91 -12.99 -19.59
N ARG A 138 -0.36 -12.55 -19.53
CA ARG A 138 -1.54 -13.39 -19.77
C ARG A 138 -1.92 -13.40 -21.25
N GLN A 139 -2.51 -14.50 -21.71
CA GLN A 139 -2.96 -14.64 -23.10
C GLN A 139 -4.26 -13.91 -23.42
N LYS A 140 -5.13 -13.69 -22.42
CA LYS A 140 -6.51 -13.21 -22.64
C LYS A 140 -6.71 -11.74 -22.25
N GLN A 141 -6.50 -11.42 -20.98
CA GLN A 141 -6.75 -10.09 -20.43
C GLN A 141 -5.78 -9.77 -19.30
N SER A 142 -5.54 -8.48 -19.09
CA SER A 142 -4.78 -7.94 -17.95
C SER A 142 -5.74 -7.31 -16.94
N TYR A 143 -5.52 -7.55 -15.65
CA TYR A 143 -6.29 -6.97 -14.55
C TYR A 143 -5.50 -5.88 -13.79
N LEU A 144 -4.27 -5.61 -14.22
CA LEU A 144 -3.35 -4.76 -13.48
C LEU A 144 -3.89 -3.35 -13.28
N VAL A 145 -4.36 -2.71 -14.35
CA VAL A 145 -4.92 -1.35 -14.28
C VAL A 145 -6.15 -1.30 -13.38
N SER A 146 -7.01 -2.32 -13.41
CA SER A 146 -8.18 -2.37 -12.53
C SER A 146 -7.81 -2.54 -11.06
N THR A 147 -6.81 -3.38 -10.79
CA THR A 147 -6.27 -3.60 -9.44
C THR A 147 -5.63 -2.34 -8.88
N LEU A 148 -4.79 -1.66 -9.67
CA LEU A 148 -4.16 -0.41 -9.28
C LEU A 148 -5.21 0.68 -9.01
N ASN A 149 -6.20 0.83 -9.89
CA ASN A 149 -7.33 1.73 -9.64
C ASN A 149 -8.02 1.42 -8.32
N SER A 150 -8.35 0.14 -8.05
CA SER A 150 -9.01 -0.25 -6.79
C SER A 150 -8.16 0.06 -5.55
N LEU A 151 -6.84 -0.08 -5.65
CA LEU A 151 -5.92 0.20 -4.53
C LEU A 151 -5.71 1.70 -4.27
N LEU A 152 -5.78 2.52 -5.32
CA LEU A 152 -5.54 3.97 -5.27
C LEU A 152 -6.82 4.77 -4.99
N TYR A 153 -7.98 4.22 -5.33
CA TYR A 153 -9.28 4.90 -5.33
C TYR A 153 -9.63 5.62 -4.02
N ASP A 154 -9.29 5.02 -2.88
CA ASP A 154 -9.69 5.52 -1.55
C ASP A 154 -8.51 5.93 -0.67
N LEU A 155 -7.31 6.11 -1.26
CA LEU A 155 -6.16 6.59 -0.49
C LEU A 155 -6.23 8.11 -0.33
N SER A 156 -6.27 8.55 0.92
CA SER A 156 -6.09 9.96 1.28
C SER A 156 -4.69 10.48 0.91
N PRO A 157 -4.47 11.80 0.80
CA PRO A 157 -3.14 12.36 0.51
C PRO A 157 -2.05 11.85 1.48
N SER A 158 -2.37 11.79 2.78
CA SER A 158 -1.44 11.28 3.79
C SER A 158 -1.10 9.79 3.61
N GLU A 159 -2.06 8.98 3.17
CA GLU A 159 -1.83 7.55 2.92
C GLU A 159 -1.03 7.34 1.63
N ARG A 160 -1.22 8.20 0.62
CA ARG A 160 -0.42 8.19 -0.62
C ARG A 160 1.03 8.54 -0.37
N GLU A 161 1.33 9.41 0.59
CA GLU A 161 2.71 9.71 1.00
C GLU A 161 3.36 8.57 1.80
N ASP A 162 2.58 7.89 2.64
CA ASP A 162 3.02 6.82 3.54
C ASP A 162 2.83 5.40 2.97
N THR A 163 2.78 5.28 1.63
CA THR A 163 2.65 4.01 0.90
C THR A 163 3.55 3.99 -0.33
N VAL A 164 4.06 2.80 -0.68
CA VAL A 164 4.68 2.49 -1.98
C VAL A 164 4.03 1.24 -2.55
N ILE A 165 3.68 1.28 -3.83
CA ILE A 165 3.14 0.16 -4.59
C ILE A 165 4.19 -0.25 -5.63
N ILE A 166 4.68 -1.48 -5.52
CA ILE A 166 5.70 -2.06 -6.39
C ILE A 166 5.01 -3.03 -7.34
N VAL A 167 4.93 -2.64 -8.61
CA VAL A 167 4.53 -3.55 -9.69
C VAL A 167 5.76 -4.29 -10.19
N PHE A 168 5.84 -5.57 -9.86
CA PHE A 168 6.89 -6.46 -10.35
C PHE A 168 6.45 -7.15 -11.64
N VAL A 169 6.98 -6.71 -12.77
CA VAL A 169 6.76 -7.37 -14.05
C VAL A 169 7.66 -8.59 -14.12
N ALA A 170 7.09 -9.75 -13.80
CA ALA A 170 7.82 -11.01 -13.68
C ALA A 170 8.10 -11.66 -15.05
N GLU A 171 8.59 -10.86 -15.99
CA GLU A 171 8.95 -11.22 -17.36
C GLU A 171 10.36 -10.72 -17.68
N MET A 172 11.08 -11.43 -18.56
CA MET A 172 12.43 -11.05 -19.00
C MET A 172 12.42 -10.29 -20.33
N ASP A 173 11.27 -10.29 -21.03
CA ASP A 173 11.10 -9.62 -22.32
C ASP A 173 11.03 -8.10 -22.12
N ALA A 174 12.09 -7.40 -22.50
CA ALA A 174 12.22 -5.96 -22.31
C ALA A 174 11.13 -5.16 -23.05
N GLU A 175 10.68 -5.63 -24.22
CA GLU A 175 9.62 -4.96 -24.97
C GLU A 175 8.31 -4.99 -24.19
N TYR A 176 7.93 -6.18 -23.70
CA TYR A 176 6.74 -6.34 -22.88
C TYR A 176 6.81 -5.56 -21.56
N VAL A 177 7.97 -5.57 -20.89
CA VAL A 177 8.20 -4.79 -19.67
C VAL A 177 7.98 -3.29 -19.93
N ASN A 178 8.51 -2.76 -21.03
CA ASN A 178 8.32 -1.37 -21.40
C ASN A 178 6.86 -1.06 -21.74
N THR A 179 6.15 -1.95 -22.44
CA THR A 179 4.70 -1.77 -22.69
C THR A 179 3.90 -1.66 -21.40
N VAL A 180 4.21 -2.47 -20.38
CA VAL A 180 3.55 -2.39 -19.08
C VAL A 180 3.89 -1.09 -18.34
N ALA A 181 5.14 -0.64 -18.42
CA ALA A 181 5.56 0.63 -17.83
C ALA A 181 4.88 1.83 -18.50
N GLU A 182 4.80 1.85 -19.83
CA GLU A 182 4.08 2.87 -20.59
C GLU A 182 2.59 2.88 -20.24
N LEU A 183 1.95 1.70 -20.15
CA LEU A 183 0.57 1.56 -19.71
C LEU A 183 0.34 2.19 -18.32
N ILE A 184 1.22 1.91 -17.36
CA ILE A 184 1.13 2.46 -16.01
C ILE A 184 1.38 3.97 -16.01
N THR A 185 2.38 4.45 -16.75
CA THR A 185 2.69 5.88 -16.86
C THR A 185 1.53 6.67 -17.45
N HIS A 186 0.87 6.12 -18.47
CA HIS A 186 -0.29 6.74 -19.11
C HIS A 186 -1.51 6.79 -18.19
N ASN A 187 -1.80 5.72 -17.45
CA ASN A 187 -2.98 5.64 -16.58
C ASN A 187 -2.78 6.32 -15.22
N PHE A 188 -1.55 6.40 -14.72
CA PHE A 188 -1.23 6.88 -13.36
C PHE A 188 -0.01 7.83 -13.33
N PRO A 189 0.00 8.91 -14.13
CA PRO A 189 1.17 9.77 -14.27
C PRO A 189 1.58 10.45 -12.95
N GLN A 190 0.61 10.91 -12.16
CA GLN A 190 0.86 11.58 -10.88
C GLN A 190 1.42 10.60 -9.82
N ASP A 191 0.91 9.38 -9.79
CA ASP A 191 1.35 8.35 -8.84
C ASP A 191 2.76 7.84 -9.15
N VAL A 192 3.12 7.76 -10.43
CA VAL A 192 4.51 7.46 -10.86
C VAL A 192 5.44 8.64 -10.53
N HIS A 193 5.02 9.87 -10.83
CA HIS A 193 5.84 11.06 -10.58
C HIS A 193 6.11 11.27 -9.09
N SER A 194 5.11 11.07 -8.24
CA SER A 194 5.27 11.16 -6.79
C SER A 194 6.15 10.05 -6.20
N GLY A 195 6.32 8.93 -6.90
CA GLY A 195 7.01 7.74 -6.39
C GLY A 195 6.12 6.83 -5.54
N LEU A 196 4.80 7.01 -5.60
CA LEU A 196 3.84 6.05 -5.03
C LEU A 196 3.84 4.75 -5.83
N LEU A 197 3.90 4.81 -7.16
CA LEU A 197 4.03 3.64 -8.03
C LEU A 197 5.47 3.45 -8.51
N GLU A 198 5.97 2.23 -8.38
CA GLU A 198 7.23 1.78 -8.97
C GLU A 198 6.99 0.55 -9.85
N VAL A 199 7.73 0.47 -10.96
CA VAL A 199 7.73 -0.68 -11.87
C VAL A 199 9.14 -1.25 -11.91
N VAL A 200 9.25 -2.52 -11.55
CA VAL A 200 10.50 -3.27 -11.53
C VAL A 200 10.37 -4.58 -12.26
N SER A 201 11.44 -5.04 -12.88
CA SER A 201 11.53 -6.36 -13.52
C SER A 201 12.83 -7.07 -13.11
N PRO A 202 12.90 -8.40 -13.27
CA PRO A 202 14.13 -9.13 -12.95
C PRO A 202 15.15 -8.96 -14.09
N SER A 203 16.42 -9.21 -13.78
CA SER A 203 17.44 -9.40 -14.81
C SER A 203 17.08 -10.60 -15.71
N GLN A 204 17.47 -10.55 -16.98
CA GLN A 204 17.34 -11.67 -17.92
C GLN A 204 18.07 -12.94 -17.46
N TYR A 205 19.01 -12.81 -16.51
CA TYR A 205 19.79 -13.92 -15.95
C TYR A 205 19.23 -14.45 -14.63
N PHE A 206 18.16 -13.86 -14.10
CA PHE A 206 17.63 -14.21 -12.78
C PHE A 206 17.06 -15.64 -12.73
N TYR A 207 16.26 -16.02 -13.72
CA TYR A 207 15.57 -17.31 -13.69
C TYR A 207 16.48 -18.48 -14.11
N PRO A 208 16.42 -19.62 -13.41
CA PRO A 208 17.13 -20.83 -13.82
C PRO A 208 16.49 -21.48 -15.04
N ASN A 209 17.22 -22.42 -15.65
CA ASN A 209 16.64 -23.27 -16.69
C ASN A 209 15.61 -24.25 -16.11
N PHE A 210 14.33 -24.01 -16.40
CA PHE A 210 13.21 -24.83 -15.92
C PHE A 210 13.03 -26.18 -16.61
N ARG A 211 13.77 -26.48 -17.71
CA ARG A 211 13.57 -27.73 -18.48
C ARG A 211 13.86 -29.00 -17.68
N ARG A 212 14.71 -28.89 -16.64
CA ARG A 212 15.15 -30.01 -15.80
C ARG A 212 14.35 -30.19 -14.52
N LEU A 213 13.23 -29.46 -14.35
CA LEU A 213 12.36 -29.64 -13.20
C LEU A 213 11.73 -31.04 -13.21
N ARG A 214 11.72 -31.67 -12.03
CA ARG A 214 11.08 -32.98 -11.82
C ARG A 214 9.59 -32.79 -11.58
N GLU A 215 8.78 -33.64 -12.19
CA GLU A 215 7.35 -33.69 -11.90
C GLU A 215 7.12 -34.24 -10.50
N THR A 216 6.18 -33.62 -9.77
CA THR A 216 5.87 -33.95 -8.38
C THR A 216 4.39 -33.77 -8.14
N PHE A 217 3.81 -34.49 -7.16
CA PHE A 217 2.40 -34.37 -6.78
C PHE A 217 1.39 -34.63 -7.91
N GLY A 218 1.80 -35.33 -8.97
CA GLY A 218 0.97 -35.54 -10.17
C GLY A 218 0.79 -34.29 -11.04
N ASP A 219 1.52 -33.22 -10.77
CA ASP A 219 1.49 -32.00 -11.58
C ASP A 219 2.24 -32.20 -12.91
N SER A 220 1.71 -31.65 -13.99
CA SER A 220 2.41 -31.56 -15.28
C SER A 220 3.66 -30.69 -15.19
N LYS A 221 4.63 -30.88 -16.10
CA LYS A 221 5.81 -29.98 -16.21
C LYS A 221 5.45 -28.50 -16.23
N ASP A 222 4.38 -28.10 -16.92
CA ASP A 222 3.97 -26.69 -16.99
C ASP A 222 3.50 -26.16 -15.64
N ARG A 223 2.74 -26.98 -14.90
CA ARG A 223 2.29 -26.63 -13.55
C ARG A 223 3.46 -26.57 -12.56
N VAL A 224 4.41 -27.49 -12.67
CA VAL A 224 5.64 -27.49 -11.86
C VAL A 224 6.50 -26.27 -12.15
N LYS A 225 6.68 -25.92 -13.43
CA LYS A 225 7.35 -24.69 -13.86
C LYS A 225 6.65 -23.46 -13.31
N TRP A 226 5.33 -23.40 -13.42
CA TRP A 226 4.50 -22.29 -12.93
C TRP A 226 4.68 -22.06 -11.42
N ARG A 227 4.52 -23.11 -10.59
CA ARG A 227 4.69 -22.98 -9.13
C ARG A 227 6.15 -22.67 -8.72
N THR A 228 7.12 -23.21 -9.46
CA THR A 228 8.54 -22.93 -9.22
C THR A 228 8.88 -21.48 -9.53
N LYS A 229 8.38 -20.97 -10.67
CA LYS A 229 8.56 -19.56 -11.05
C LYS A 229 7.88 -18.64 -10.03
N GLN A 230 6.66 -18.95 -9.58
CA GLN A 230 5.96 -18.15 -8.57
C GLN A 230 6.78 -18.00 -7.27
N ASN A 231 7.42 -19.07 -6.80
CA ASN A 231 8.30 -18.99 -5.64
C ASN A 231 9.46 -18.00 -5.85
N LEU A 232 10.07 -18.02 -7.03
CA LEU A 232 11.17 -17.11 -7.38
C LEU A 232 10.66 -15.67 -7.51
N ASP A 233 9.50 -15.47 -8.12
CA ASP A 233 8.88 -14.17 -8.32
C ASP A 233 8.62 -13.46 -6.99
N TYR A 234 8.02 -14.18 -6.03
CA TYR A 234 7.69 -13.61 -4.72
C TYR A 234 8.95 -13.39 -3.89
N SER A 235 9.91 -14.31 -3.95
CA SER A 235 11.19 -14.16 -3.25
C SER A 235 11.93 -12.91 -3.72
N TYR A 236 11.98 -12.69 -5.04
CA TYR A 236 12.60 -11.50 -5.62
C TYR A 236 11.92 -10.22 -5.14
N LEU A 237 10.60 -10.17 -5.23
CA LEU A 237 9.82 -8.99 -4.84
C LEU A 237 9.96 -8.68 -3.35
N MET A 238 9.93 -9.71 -2.49
CA MET A 238 10.14 -9.55 -1.05
C MET A 238 11.53 -9.01 -0.72
N LEU A 239 12.58 -9.52 -1.39
CA LEU A 239 13.95 -9.05 -1.21
C LEU A 239 14.13 -7.60 -1.70
N TYR A 240 13.51 -7.23 -2.82
CA TYR A 240 13.52 -5.84 -3.30
C TYR A 240 12.77 -4.90 -2.35
N ALA A 241 11.65 -5.34 -1.77
CA ALA A 241 10.77 -4.52 -0.93
C ALA A 241 11.27 -4.30 0.51
N HIS A 242 12.16 -5.15 1.03
CA HIS A 242 12.45 -5.22 2.48
C HIS A 242 13.03 -3.95 3.11
N GLU A 243 13.69 -3.09 2.32
CA GLU A 243 14.28 -1.82 2.80
C GLU A 243 13.37 -0.61 2.57
N LYS A 244 12.21 -0.80 1.91
CA LYS A 244 11.36 0.33 1.49
C LYS A 244 10.42 0.82 2.58
N GLY A 245 10.01 -0.04 3.50
CA GLY A 245 9.05 0.36 4.53
C GLY A 245 9.00 -0.55 5.74
N THR A 246 8.01 -0.31 6.61
CA THR A 246 7.86 -1.05 7.88
C THR A 246 7.15 -2.38 7.68
N TYR A 247 6.08 -2.38 6.87
CA TYR A 247 5.26 -3.54 6.58
C TYR A 247 5.18 -3.78 5.07
N TYR A 248 5.26 -5.04 4.68
CA TYR A 248 5.10 -5.49 3.30
C TYR A 248 3.82 -6.32 3.17
N VAL A 249 3.03 -6.06 2.15
CA VAL A 249 1.82 -6.83 1.83
C VAL A 249 1.99 -7.45 0.46
N GLN A 250 1.97 -8.79 0.40
CA GLN A 250 1.92 -9.52 -0.85
C GLN A 250 0.49 -9.48 -1.41
N LEU A 251 0.34 -8.92 -2.60
CA LEU A 251 -0.90 -8.90 -3.37
C LEU A 251 -0.71 -9.65 -4.69
N GLU A 252 -1.80 -9.76 -5.45
CA GLU A 252 -1.83 -10.25 -6.84
C GLU A 252 -2.39 -9.13 -7.73
N ASP A 253 -2.17 -9.22 -9.05
CA ASP A 253 -2.57 -8.19 -10.01
C ASP A 253 -4.03 -8.28 -10.47
N ASP A 254 -4.83 -9.18 -9.89
CA ASP A 254 -6.24 -9.43 -10.19
C ASP A 254 -7.11 -9.41 -8.93
N ILE A 255 -6.90 -8.39 -8.09
CA ILE A 255 -7.61 -8.20 -6.82
C ILE A 255 -8.40 -6.89 -6.79
N VAL A 256 -9.32 -6.87 -5.85
CA VAL A 256 -10.13 -5.71 -5.48
C VAL A 256 -10.01 -5.48 -3.99
N ALA A 257 -9.79 -4.23 -3.57
CA ALA A 257 -9.53 -3.82 -2.19
C ALA A 257 -10.70 -3.04 -1.59
N LYS A 258 -11.07 -3.30 -0.34
CA LYS A 258 -12.11 -2.52 0.33
C LYS A 258 -11.71 -1.05 0.53
N PRO A 259 -12.67 -0.12 0.51
CA PRO A 259 -12.46 1.23 1.01
C PRO A 259 -11.86 1.23 2.42
N GLY A 260 -10.92 2.13 2.69
CA GLY A 260 -10.22 2.25 3.96
C GLY A 260 -9.25 1.11 4.30
N TYR A 261 -8.89 0.23 3.35
CA TYR A 261 -8.04 -0.94 3.64
C TYR A 261 -6.71 -0.55 4.29
N SER A 262 -6.07 0.54 3.83
CA SER A 262 -4.76 0.99 4.34
C SER A 262 -4.84 1.31 5.83
N GLN A 263 -5.77 2.18 6.23
CA GLN A 263 -5.99 2.51 7.62
C GLN A 263 -6.45 1.32 8.46
N ALA A 264 -7.31 0.44 7.91
CA ALA A 264 -7.76 -0.77 8.60
C ALA A 264 -6.56 -1.69 8.95
N MET A 265 -5.67 -1.92 7.97
CA MET A 265 -4.46 -2.71 8.20
C MET A 265 -3.55 -2.06 9.26
N LYS A 266 -3.26 -0.75 9.14
CA LYS A 266 -2.42 -0.03 10.11
C LYS A 266 -3.00 -0.07 11.52
N THR A 267 -4.31 0.09 11.65
CA THR A 267 -5.02 0.05 12.94
C THR A 267 -4.94 -1.35 13.55
N TYR A 268 -5.16 -2.39 12.76
CA TYR A 268 -5.08 -3.76 13.23
C TYR A 268 -3.67 -4.13 13.71
N VAL A 269 -2.64 -3.74 12.96
CA VAL A 269 -1.25 -3.96 13.38
C VAL A 269 -0.94 -3.25 14.71
N ARG A 270 -1.40 -2.00 14.88
CA ARG A 270 -1.24 -1.26 16.14
C ARG A 270 -1.94 -1.95 17.31
N SER A 271 -3.12 -2.54 17.10
CA SER A 271 -3.81 -3.30 18.14
C SER A 271 -3.07 -4.57 18.57
N LEU A 272 -2.14 -5.06 17.75
CA LEU A 272 -1.33 -6.26 18.00
C LEU A 272 0.09 -5.92 18.46
N ALA A 273 0.32 -4.72 19.01
CA ALA A 273 1.67 -4.27 19.37
C ALA A 273 2.37 -5.15 20.43
N SER A 274 1.60 -5.83 21.28
CA SER A 274 2.12 -6.77 22.29
C SER A 274 2.24 -8.21 21.80
N ASP A 275 1.62 -8.54 20.67
CA ASP A 275 1.54 -9.92 20.18
C ASP A 275 2.75 -10.28 19.32
N ASP A 276 3.21 -11.51 19.46
CA ASP A 276 4.17 -12.08 18.52
C ASP A 276 3.42 -12.80 17.40
N TRP A 277 3.58 -12.29 16.18
CA TRP A 277 2.98 -12.83 14.97
C TRP A 277 4.04 -12.90 13.86
N MET A 278 3.90 -13.90 12.99
CA MET A 278 4.77 -14.08 11.84
C MET A 278 4.25 -13.32 10.61
N PHE A 279 2.94 -13.43 10.33
CA PHE A 279 2.27 -12.64 9.30
C PHE A 279 0.79 -12.45 9.64
N LEU A 280 0.19 -11.42 9.04
CA LEU A 280 -1.25 -11.15 9.16
C LEU A 280 -1.97 -11.48 7.87
N GLU A 281 -3.19 -12.01 7.98
CA GLU A 281 -4.02 -12.36 6.83
C GLU A 281 -5.18 -11.38 6.68
N PHE A 282 -5.21 -10.67 5.54
CA PHE A 282 -6.31 -9.78 5.13
C PHE A 282 -7.18 -10.37 4.01
N SER A 283 -6.87 -11.59 3.55
CA SER A 283 -7.70 -12.44 2.69
C SER A 283 -7.49 -13.91 3.05
N GLN A 284 -8.51 -14.74 2.85
CA GLN A 284 -8.41 -16.21 2.98
C GLN A 284 -7.85 -16.89 1.73
N LEU A 285 -7.85 -16.16 0.61
CA LEU A 285 -7.56 -16.76 -0.69
C LEU A 285 -6.05 -16.80 -0.95
N GLY A 286 -5.48 -17.99 -0.81
CA GLY A 286 -4.08 -18.27 -1.18
C GLY A 286 -3.10 -17.34 -0.47
N PHE A 287 -2.26 -16.68 -1.26
CA PHE A 287 -1.20 -15.80 -0.79
C PHE A 287 -1.59 -14.30 -0.85
N ILE A 288 -2.83 -13.99 -1.19
CA ILE A 288 -3.30 -12.60 -1.31
C ILE A 288 -3.44 -11.98 0.08
N GLY A 289 -3.01 -10.72 0.22
CA GLY A 289 -3.24 -9.94 1.44
C GLY A 289 -2.46 -10.46 2.63
N LYS A 290 -1.30 -11.10 2.41
CA LYS A 290 -0.40 -11.54 3.47
C LYS A 290 0.55 -10.40 3.82
N MET A 291 0.41 -9.89 5.04
CA MET A 291 1.25 -8.82 5.57
C MET A 291 2.37 -9.38 6.44
N PHE A 292 3.58 -8.91 6.19
CA PHE A 292 4.80 -9.26 6.91
C PHE A 292 5.46 -7.99 7.46
N ARG A 293 6.25 -8.12 8.52
CA ARG A 293 7.20 -7.06 8.87
C ARG A 293 8.32 -7.09 7.84
N ALA A 294 8.68 -5.93 7.29
CA ALA A 294 9.68 -5.87 6.22
C ALA A 294 11.03 -6.47 6.64
N ARG A 295 11.40 -6.29 7.92
CA ARG A 295 12.60 -6.88 8.53
C ARG A 295 12.66 -8.41 8.53
N ASP A 296 11.50 -9.07 8.46
CA ASP A 296 11.40 -10.54 8.50
C ASP A 296 11.42 -11.15 7.08
N LEU A 297 11.27 -10.32 6.03
CA LEU A 297 11.24 -10.77 4.64
C LEU A 297 12.48 -11.53 4.18
N PRO A 298 13.72 -11.15 4.55
CA PRO A 298 14.90 -11.90 4.09
C PRO A 298 14.85 -13.38 4.50
N MET A 299 14.49 -13.68 5.75
CA MET A 299 14.38 -15.06 6.23
C MET A 299 13.29 -15.86 5.48
N ILE A 300 12.15 -15.20 5.23
CA ILE A 300 11.01 -15.82 4.53
C ILE A 300 11.39 -16.10 3.06
N ALA A 301 11.97 -15.12 2.37
CA ALA A 301 12.42 -15.25 1.00
C ALA A 301 13.52 -16.31 0.86
N GLU A 302 14.47 -16.39 1.79
CA GLU A 302 15.49 -17.45 1.79
C GLU A 302 14.89 -18.85 1.92
N PHE A 303 13.89 -19.03 2.79
CA PHE A 303 13.18 -20.31 2.89
C PHE A 303 12.48 -20.67 1.59
N PHE A 304 11.85 -19.69 0.93
CA PHE A 304 11.22 -19.91 -0.37
C PHE A 304 12.24 -20.27 -1.46
N LEU A 305 13.39 -19.61 -1.49
CA LEU A 305 14.50 -19.94 -2.39
C LEU A 305 15.07 -21.33 -2.12
N MET A 306 15.18 -21.74 -0.85
CA MET A 306 15.68 -23.06 -0.48
C MET A 306 14.84 -24.20 -1.09
N PHE A 307 13.52 -24.05 -1.09
CA PHE A 307 12.57 -25.09 -1.51
C PHE A 307 11.77 -24.73 -2.78
N HIS A 308 12.28 -23.79 -3.59
CA HIS A 308 11.53 -23.24 -4.72
C HIS A 308 11.08 -24.28 -5.74
N LYS A 309 11.80 -25.41 -5.88
CA LYS A 309 11.46 -26.51 -6.80
C LYS A 309 10.49 -27.52 -6.18
N ASP A 310 10.40 -27.57 -4.86
CA ASP A 310 9.83 -28.71 -4.15
C ASP A 310 8.35 -28.55 -3.85
N LYS A 311 7.89 -27.34 -3.49
CA LYS A 311 6.49 -27.10 -3.09
C LYS A 311 5.99 -25.74 -3.60
N PRO A 312 4.67 -25.55 -3.78
CA PRO A 312 4.11 -24.24 -4.07
C PRO A 312 4.23 -23.30 -2.86
N ILE A 313 4.15 -21.99 -3.11
CA ILE A 313 4.46 -20.94 -2.15
C ILE A 313 3.59 -20.98 -0.88
N ASP A 314 2.28 -21.24 -1.03
CA ASP A 314 1.35 -21.34 0.10
C ASP A 314 1.75 -22.46 1.07
N TRP A 315 2.23 -23.57 0.52
CA TRP A 315 2.67 -24.71 1.32
C TRP A 315 3.98 -24.35 2.01
N LEU A 316 4.92 -23.72 1.32
CA LEU A 316 6.18 -23.29 1.93
C LEU A 316 5.94 -22.36 3.12
N LEU A 317 5.01 -21.41 3.00
CA LEU A 317 4.65 -20.53 4.12
C LEU A 317 4.07 -21.30 5.30
N ASP A 318 3.19 -22.28 5.07
CA ASP A 318 2.67 -23.15 6.14
C ASP A 318 3.76 -24.05 6.75
N HIS A 319 4.77 -24.47 5.97
CA HIS A 319 5.91 -25.23 6.49
C HIS A 319 6.79 -24.37 7.40
N ILE A 320 6.97 -23.07 7.12
CA ILE A 320 7.67 -22.17 8.06
C ILE A 320 6.93 -22.13 9.40
N LEU A 321 5.60 -22.00 9.37
CA LEU A 321 4.79 -22.03 10.59
C LEU A 321 4.90 -23.37 11.32
N TRP A 322 4.90 -24.49 10.59
CA TRP A 322 5.08 -25.82 11.18
C TRP A 322 6.41 -25.92 11.93
N VAL A 323 7.51 -25.52 11.28
CA VAL A 323 8.85 -25.54 11.88
C VAL A 323 8.95 -24.61 13.09
N LYS A 324 8.26 -23.46 13.07
CA LYS A 324 8.32 -22.47 14.15
C LYS A 324 7.43 -22.76 15.35
N ALA A 325 6.28 -23.40 15.13
CA ALA A 325 5.21 -23.44 16.12
C ALA A 325 4.79 -24.86 16.54
N CYS A 326 4.93 -25.86 15.67
CA CYS A 326 4.37 -27.17 15.94
C CYS A 326 5.36 -28.04 16.73
N ASN A 327 4.87 -28.65 17.81
CA ASN A 327 5.61 -29.68 18.53
C ASN A 327 5.34 -31.04 17.85
N PRO A 328 6.38 -31.74 17.33
CA PRO A 328 6.23 -33.05 16.70
C PRO A 328 5.63 -34.14 17.60
N GLU A 329 5.70 -33.97 18.92
CA GLU A 329 5.16 -34.92 19.91
C GLU A 329 3.67 -34.69 20.21
N LYS A 330 3.07 -33.63 19.65
CA LYS A 330 1.67 -33.28 19.86
C LYS A 330 0.82 -33.51 18.62
N ASP A 331 -0.50 -33.48 18.83
CA ASP A 331 -1.45 -33.72 17.76
C ASP A 331 -1.63 -32.53 16.80
N GLU A 332 -2.32 -32.78 15.70
CA GLU A 332 -2.57 -31.78 14.67
C GLU A 332 -3.38 -30.58 15.21
N LYS A 333 -4.22 -30.78 16.22
CA LYS A 333 -5.04 -29.72 16.83
C LYS A 333 -4.16 -28.72 17.57
N ASP A 334 -3.20 -29.20 18.37
CA ASP A 334 -2.23 -28.33 19.03
C ASP A 334 -1.40 -27.57 17.99
N CYS A 335 -0.87 -28.26 16.97
CA CYS A 335 -0.12 -27.62 15.88
C CYS A 335 -0.94 -26.52 15.19
N ASN A 336 -2.21 -26.79 14.83
CA ASN A 336 -3.08 -25.80 14.20
C ASN A 336 -3.38 -24.61 15.12
N LEU A 337 -3.53 -24.82 16.43
CA LEU A 337 -3.69 -23.76 17.41
C LEU A 337 -2.42 -22.89 17.49
N GLN A 338 -1.24 -23.50 17.62
CA GLN A 338 0.03 -22.77 17.70
C GLN A 338 0.32 -21.99 16.42
N LYS A 339 0.07 -22.58 15.25
CA LYS A 339 0.13 -21.86 13.97
C LYS A 339 -0.82 -20.66 13.99
N GLY A 340 -2.05 -20.85 14.46
CA GLY A 340 -3.07 -19.80 14.52
C GLY A 340 -2.65 -18.55 15.30
N LEU A 341 -1.82 -18.70 16.34
CA LEU A 341 -1.26 -17.58 17.10
C LEU A 341 -0.25 -16.75 16.29
N LEU A 342 0.44 -17.35 15.32
CA LEU A 342 1.43 -16.69 14.48
C LEU A 342 0.88 -16.18 13.14
N LYS A 343 -0.26 -16.69 12.68
CA LYS A 343 -0.96 -16.22 11.46
C LYS A 343 -2.32 -15.60 11.79
N LEU A 344 -2.27 -14.43 12.42
CA LEU A 344 -3.46 -13.74 12.89
C LEU A 344 -4.25 -13.17 11.72
N ARG A 345 -5.57 -13.34 11.78
CA ARG A 345 -6.46 -13.03 10.67
C ARG A 345 -7.37 -11.85 10.97
N TYR A 346 -7.39 -10.88 10.07
CA TYR A 346 -8.33 -9.77 10.12
C TYR A 346 -9.68 -10.18 9.53
N LYS A 347 -10.77 -9.72 10.16
CA LYS A 347 -12.14 -9.91 9.68
C LYS A 347 -12.89 -8.57 9.75
N PRO A 348 -13.63 -8.19 8.70
CA PRO A 348 -13.82 -8.92 7.43
C PRO A 348 -12.60 -8.84 6.50
N SER A 349 -12.49 -9.73 5.52
CA SER A 349 -11.39 -9.69 4.53
C SER A 349 -11.40 -8.35 3.79
N LEU A 350 -10.21 -7.82 3.49
CA LEU A 350 -10.00 -6.53 2.82
C LEU A 350 -9.71 -6.68 1.33
N PHE A 351 -9.35 -7.88 0.86
CA PHE A 351 -9.03 -8.14 -0.54
C PHE A 351 -9.80 -9.34 -1.10
N GLN A 352 -10.25 -9.21 -2.34
CA GLN A 352 -10.97 -10.23 -3.11
C GLN A 352 -10.31 -10.44 -4.47
N HIS A 353 -10.04 -11.69 -4.80
CA HIS A 353 -9.60 -12.08 -6.14
C HIS A 353 -10.76 -11.96 -7.14
N VAL A 354 -10.54 -11.25 -8.25
CA VAL A 354 -11.54 -11.04 -9.31
C VAL A 354 -11.13 -11.64 -10.65
N GLY A 355 -9.89 -12.11 -10.79
CA GLY A 355 -9.40 -12.74 -12.01
C GLY A 355 -10.17 -14.01 -12.38
N LEU A 356 -10.90 -14.01 -13.49
CA LEU A 356 -11.58 -15.24 -13.96
C LEU A 356 -10.59 -16.22 -14.61
N HIS A 357 -9.61 -15.67 -15.34
CA HIS A 357 -8.59 -16.41 -16.07
C HIS A 357 -7.24 -16.31 -15.37
N SER A 358 -6.74 -17.46 -14.93
CA SER A 358 -5.42 -17.59 -14.28
C SER A 358 -4.28 -17.38 -15.28
N SER A 359 -3.11 -17.03 -14.74
CA SER A 359 -1.83 -17.07 -15.48
C SER A 359 -1.41 -18.48 -15.90
N LEU A 360 -1.93 -19.53 -15.24
CA LEU A 360 -1.79 -20.91 -15.69
C LEU A 360 -2.80 -21.18 -16.83
N PRO A 361 -2.36 -21.48 -18.06
CA PRO A 361 -3.26 -21.68 -19.20
C PRO A 361 -4.36 -22.71 -18.92
N GLY A 362 -5.59 -22.36 -19.26
CA GLY A 362 -6.77 -23.22 -19.08
C GLY A 362 -7.38 -23.24 -17.68
N LYS A 363 -6.74 -22.66 -16.65
CA LYS A 363 -7.29 -22.60 -15.30
C LYS A 363 -8.25 -21.41 -15.14
N VAL A 364 -9.51 -21.71 -14.84
CA VAL A 364 -10.54 -20.73 -14.50
C VAL A 364 -10.67 -20.64 -12.99
N GLN A 365 -10.60 -19.42 -12.44
CA GLN A 365 -10.71 -19.16 -11.00
C GLN A 365 -12.07 -18.53 -10.69
N LYS A 366 -12.85 -19.18 -9.82
CA LYS A 366 -14.20 -18.74 -9.41
C LYS A 366 -14.34 -18.56 -7.90
N LEU A 367 -13.25 -18.76 -7.15
CA LEU A 367 -13.27 -18.66 -5.70
C LEU A 367 -13.56 -17.22 -5.26
N LYS A 368 -14.51 -17.09 -4.33
CA LYS A 368 -14.81 -15.86 -3.60
C LYS A 368 -14.48 -16.05 -2.12
N ASP A 369 -13.93 -15.02 -1.49
CA ASP A 369 -13.67 -15.02 -0.06
C ASP A 369 -15.00 -14.80 0.66
N LYS A 370 -15.38 -15.77 1.48
CA LYS A 370 -16.66 -15.75 2.21
C LYS A 370 -16.76 -14.58 3.19
N ASP A 371 -15.63 -14.11 3.71
CA ASP A 371 -15.56 -13.05 4.72
C ASP A 371 -15.29 -11.68 4.10
N PHE A 372 -15.18 -11.57 2.76
CA PHE A 372 -15.08 -10.28 2.08
C PHE A 372 -16.43 -9.56 2.05
N GLY A 373 -17.56 -10.27 2.04
CA GLY A 373 -18.88 -9.66 1.98
C GLY A 373 -19.16 -8.94 0.65
N LYS A 374 -20.20 -8.11 0.60
CA LYS A 374 -20.48 -7.21 -0.54
C LYS A 374 -19.68 -5.93 -0.34
N VAL A 375 -18.97 -5.46 -1.36
CA VAL A 375 -18.35 -4.13 -1.29
C VAL A 375 -19.44 -3.10 -1.56
N PRO A 376 -19.52 -2.02 -0.76
CA PRO A 376 -20.38 -0.89 -1.11
C PRO A 376 -19.98 -0.36 -2.49
N LEU A 377 -20.97 -0.23 -3.39
CA LEU A 377 -20.77 0.32 -4.73
C LEU A 377 -20.93 1.86 -4.76
N PHE A 378 -21.29 2.44 -3.61
CA PHE A 378 -21.50 3.85 -3.38
C PHE A 378 -21.14 4.19 -1.92
N ALA A 379 -20.91 5.47 -1.66
CA ALA A 379 -20.72 6.00 -0.30
C ALA A 379 -22.03 6.58 0.21
N ALA A 380 -22.56 6.04 1.31
CA ALA A 380 -23.78 6.55 1.94
C ALA A 380 -23.52 7.91 2.59
N HIS A 381 -24.41 8.87 2.38
CA HIS A 381 -24.29 10.25 2.84
C HIS A 381 -25.68 10.88 3.03
N SER A 382 -25.73 12.13 3.47
CA SER A 382 -26.97 12.91 3.57
C SER A 382 -26.73 14.30 3.03
N ASN A 383 -27.55 14.71 2.06
CA ASN A 383 -27.45 16.00 1.39
C ASN A 383 -28.63 16.91 1.73
N PRO A 384 -28.48 18.24 1.59
CA PRO A 384 -29.60 19.19 1.71
C PRO A 384 -30.67 18.93 0.62
N PRO A 385 -31.95 19.29 0.84
CA PRO A 385 -32.98 19.16 -0.19
C PRO A 385 -32.64 19.95 -1.45
N ALA A 386 -32.73 19.30 -2.61
CA ALA A 386 -32.53 19.90 -3.93
C ALA A 386 -33.50 19.27 -4.96
N GLU A 387 -33.90 20.06 -5.95
CA GLU A 387 -34.53 19.59 -7.17
C GLU A 387 -33.45 19.13 -8.14
N LEU A 388 -33.55 17.87 -8.56
CA LEU A 388 -32.53 17.19 -9.36
C LEU A 388 -32.97 17.16 -10.82
N SER A 389 -32.07 17.51 -11.73
CA SER A 389 -32.31 17.43 -13.17
C SER A 389 -31.06 16.92 -13.86
N SER A 390 -31.21 16.10 -14.90
CA SER A 390 -30.09 15.56 -15.66
C SER A 390 -30.51 15.33 -17.09
N SER A 391 -29.64 15.64 -18.05
CA SER A 391 -29.82 15.22 -19.45
C SER A 391 -29.40 13.77 -19.66
N LEU A 392 -28.56 13.22 -18.78
CA LEU A 392 -28.06 11.85 -18.86
C LEU A 392 -29.15 10.84 -18.49
N LYS A 393 -29.40 9.90 -19.39
CA LYS A 393 -30.31 8.79 -19.16
C LYS A 393 -29.67 7.75 -18.24
N HIS A 394 -30.34 7.44 -17.13
CA HIS A 394 -29.87 6.41 -16.20
C HIS A 394 -30.14 4.99 -16.71
N TYR A 395 -29.35 4.04 -16.22
CA TYR A 395 -29.46 2.62 -16.49
C TYR A 395 -30.09 1.88 -15.29
N GLN A 396 -31.11 1.06 -15.57
CA GLN A 396 -31.86 0.29 -14.57
C GLN A 396 -32.39 1.16 -13.42
N GLN A 397 -32.16 0.76 -12.17
CA GLN A 397 -32.61 1.45 -10.97
C GLN A 397 -31.61 2.49 -10.41
N HIS A 398 -30.48 2.73 -11.09
CA HIS A 398 -29.38 3.58 -10.59
C HIS A 398 -29.60 5.06 -10.95
N THR A 399 -30.63 5.65 -10.33
CA THR A 399 -31.09 7.02 -10.65
C THR A 399 -30.31 8.11 -9.91
N LEU A 400 -30.41 9.36 -10.39
CA LEU A 400 -29.71 10.50 -9.78
C LEU A 400 -30.26 10.81 -8.38
N GLU A 401 -31.56 10.63 -8.19
CA GLU A 401 -32.25 10.85 -6.91
C GLU A 401 -31.68 9.92 -5.83
N ARG A 402 -31.57 8.63 -6.15
CA ARG A 402 -31.03 7.64 -5.21
C ARG A 402 -29.56 7.89 -4.89
N ALA A 403 -28.80 8.36 -5.87
CA ALA A 403 -27.40 8.74 -5.69
C ALA A 403 -27.26 9.97 -4.78
N TYR A 404 -28.07 11.00 -4.99
CA TYR A 404 -28.08 12.22 -4.19
C TYR A 404 -28.57 11.99 -2.75
N GLU A 405 -29.46 11.02 -2.54
CA GLU A 405 -29.93 10.62 -1.21
C GLU A 405 -28.96 9.68 -0.48
N GLY A 406 -27.83 9.30 -1.12
CA GLY A 406 -26.86 8.37 -0.54
C GLY A 406 -27.41 6.96 -0.32
N GLN A 407 -28.36 6.51 -1.15
CA GLN A 407 -28.99 5.19 -1.07
C GLN A 407 -28.49 4.21 -2.15
N ASP A 408 -27.87 4.73 -3.20
CA ASP A 408 -27.37 4.00 -4.37
C ASP A 408 -26.29 4.83 -5.07
N PHE A 409 -25.83 4.39 -6.24
CA PHE A 409 -25.07 5.20 -7.18
C PHE A 409 -25.92 5.61 -8.39
N PHE A 410 -25.49 6.64 -9.11
CA PHE A 410 -26.05 7.00 -10.42
C PHE A 410 -25.24 6.29 -11.49
N TRP A 411 -25.91 5.62 -12.43
CA TRP A 411 -25.26 5.00 -13.58
C TRP A 411 -25.93 5.50 -14.86
N GLY A 412 -25.26 6.41 -15.54
CA GLY A 412 -25.72 7.03 -16.78
C GLY A 412 -25.14 6.34 -18.01
N LEU A 413 -25.89 6.38 -19.10
CA LEU A 413 -25.39 6.03 -20.43
C LEU A 413 -24.28 6.99 -20.87
N THR A 414 -23.63 6.66 -22.00
CA THR A 414 -22.56 7.45 -22.60
C THR A 414 -22.89 8.95 -22.72
N PRO A 415 -22.14 9.82 -22.04
CA PRO A 415 -22.29 11.27 -22.18
C PRO A 415 -21.88 11.80 -23.55
N THR A 416 -22.55 12.86 -23.96
CA THR A 416 -22.20 13.73 -25.07
C THR A 416 -21.84 15.12 -24.55
N ALA A 417 -21.12 15.90 -25.36
CA ALA A 417 -20.84 17.30 -25.02
C ALA A 417 -22.15 18.06 -24.74
N GLU A 418 -22.10 18.94 -23.73
CA GLU A 418 -23.23 19.71 -23.17
C GLU A 418 -24.20 18.90 -22.28
N ASP A 419 -23.98 17.60 -22.06
CA ASP A 419 -24.73 16.87 -21.05
C ASP A 419 -24.45 17.44 -19.65
N PHE A 420 -25.47 17.42 -18.79
CA PHE A 420 -25.39 18.02 -17.46
C PHE A 420 -26.12 17.22 -16.38
N ILE A 421 -25.67 17.43 -15.14
CA ILE A 421 -26.40 17.12 -13.90
C ILE A 421 -26.56 18.42 -13.13
N LEU A 422 -27.78 18.78 -12.75
CA LEU A 422 -28.14 20.02 -12.08
C LEU A 422 -28.81 19.71 -10.74
N LEU A 423 -28.30 20.37 -9.70
CA LEU A 423 -28.77 20.32 -8.32
C LEU A 423 -29.28 21.72 -7.95
N SER A 424 -30.60 21.93 -8.00
CA SER A 424 -31.22 23.24 -7.74
C SER A 424 -31.75 23.31 -6.31
N PHE A 425 -31.33 24.30 -5.54
CA PHE A 425 -31.82 24.48 -4.17
C PHE A 425 -33.11 25.31 -4.18
N PRO A 426 -34.22 24.83 -3.59
CA PRO A 426 -35.49 25.57 -3.56
C PRO A 426 -35.40 26.94 -2.88
N GLN A 427 -34.44 27.09 -1.96
CA GLN A 427 -34.05 28.35 -1.36
C GLN A 427 -32.54 28.46 -1.47
N PRO A 428 -31.96 29.64 -1.77
CA PRO A 428 -30.53 29.82 -1.75
C PRO A 428 -29.91 29.39 -0.42
N ARG A 429 -28.80 28.64 -0.47
CA ARG A 429 -28.13 28.11 0.73
C ARG A 429 -26.65 28.40 0.72
N THR A 430 -26.07 28.46 1.92
CA THR A 430 -24.63 28.42 2.11
C THR A 430 -24.16 26.98 1.98
N VAL A 431 -23.22 26.72 1.06
CA VAL A 431 -22.59 25.42 0.84
C VAL A 431 -21.09 25.61 0.98
N THR A 432 -20.48 25.07 2.05
CA THR A 432 -19.04 25.22 2.33
C THR A 432 -18.16 24.45 1.36
N GLY A 433 -18.63 23.30 0.85
CA GLY A 433 -17.86 22.50 -0.09
C GLY A 433 -18.66 21.39 -0.76
N TYR A 434 -18.00 20.68 -1.66
CA TYR A 434 -18.58 19.57 -2.42
C TYR A 434 -17.55 18.46 -2.61
N LEU A 435 -18.04 17.22 -2.78
CA LEU A 435 -17.28 16.06 -3.20
C LEU A 435 -18.16 15.24 -4.15
N PHE A 436 -17.70 15.07 -5.39
CA PHE A 436 -18.29 14.17 -6.36
C PHE A 436 -17.27 13.08 -6.69
N ARG A 437 -17.69 11.82 -6.62
CA ARG A 437 -16.85 10.67 -6.93
C ARG A 437 -17.49 9.84 -8.02
N SER A 438 -16.71 9.51 -9.02
CA SER A 438 -17.11 8.83 -10.23
C SER A 438 -16.40 7.48 -10.39
N GLY A 439 -17.11 6.52 -10.97
CA GLY A 439 -16.73 5.12 -10.98
C GLY A 439 -16.92 4.44 -9.63
N ASN A 440 -16.95 3.11 -9.64
CA ASN A 440 -16.93 2.30 -8.42
C ASN A 440 -16.01 1.09 -8.60
N ILE A 441 -15.99 0.24 -7.59
CA ILE A 441 -15.05 -0.86 -7.51
C ILE A 441 -15.34 -2.03 -8.48
N GLU A 442 -16.59 -2.18 -8.93
CA GLU A 442 -16.98 -3.17 -9.93
C GLU A 442 -16.90 -2.59 -11.36
N ILE A 443 -17.08 -1.28 -11.48
CA ILE A 443 -17.18 -0.54 -12.74
C ILE A 443 -16.29 0.71 -12.61
N ASN A 444 -14.99 0.50 -12.77
CA ASN A 444 -13.99 1.56 -12.60
C ASN A 444 -13.73 2.38 -13.87
N GLY A 445 -14.14 1.89 -15.05
CA GLY A 445 -13.99 2.57 -16.33
C GLY A 445 -15.03 3.66 -16.56
N ASP A 446 -16.24 3.49 -16.00
CA ASP A 446 -17.36 4.42 -16.20
C ASP A 446 -17.20 5.64 -15.30
N LYS A 447 -16.51 6.65 -15.82
CA LYS A 447 -16.15 7.87 -15.09
C LYS A 447 -16.49 9.11 -15.90
N PHE A 448 -16.76 10.21 -15.20
CA PHE A 448 -16.79 11.53 -15.82
C PHE A 448 -15.38 11.95 -16.26
N TYR A 449 -15.24 12.28 -17.54
CA TYR A 449 -14.04 12.85 -18.14
C TYR A 449 -14.37 14.24 -18.67
N ASN A 450 -13.40 15.16 -18.63
CA ASN A 450 -13.55 16.52 -19.16
C ASN A 450 -14.87 17.19 -18.73
N THR A 451 -15.14 17.16 -17.43
CA THR A 451 -16.39 17.62 -16.82
C THR A 451 -16.07 18.63 -15.73
N THR A 452 -16.74 19.78 -15.73
CA THR A 452 -16.57 20.83 -14.71
C THR A 452 -17.62 20.74 -13.63
N VAL A 453 -17.29 21.28 -12.45
CA VAL A 453 -18.23 21.61 -11.39
C VAL A 453 -18.46 23.11 -11.42
N GLU A 454 -19.71 23.51 -11.47
CA GLU A 454 -20.12 24.89 -11.64
C GLU A 454 -21.17 25.28 -10.61
N VAL A 455 -21.22 26.56 -10.27
CA VAL A 455 -22.14 27.10 -9.28
C VAL A 455 -22.93 28.26 -9.84
N LEU A 456 -24.20 28.36 -9.43
CA LEU A 456 -25.05 29.50 -9.72
C LEU A 456 -25.25 30.32 -8.43
N PRO A 457 -24.62 31.49 -8.29
CA PRO A 457 -24.89 32.42 -7.20
C PRO A 457 -26.35 32.89 -7.22
N SER A 458 -26.92 33.16 -6.05
CA SER A 458 -28.27 33.74 -5.95
C SER A 458 -28.34 35.20 -6.39
N ASP A 459 -27.26 35.96 -6.19
CA ASP A 459 -27.10 37.32 -6.65
C ASP A 459 -26.36 37.31 -8.01
N SER A 460 -27.07 37.67 -9.08
CA SER A 460 -26.52 37.69 -10.44
C SER A 460 -25.35 38.65 -10.61
N SER A 461 -25.23 39.69 -9.77
CA SER A 461 -24.10 40.64 -9.81
C SER A 461 -22.78 40.01 -9.36
N VAL A 462 -22.81 38.87 -8.66
CA VAL A 462 -21.60 38.15 -8.24
C VAL A 462 -20.82 37.67 -9.46
N ARG A 463 -21.52 37.16 -10.48
CA ARG A 463 -20.90 36.74 -11.74
C ARG A 463 -20.18 37.91 -12.41
N ASP A 464 -20.85 39.05 -12.53
CA ASP A 464 -20.25 40.22 -13.18
C ASP A 464 -19.02 40.73 -12.42
N ARG A 465 -19.03 40.65 -11.08
CA ARG A 465 -17.88 41.02 -10.25
C ARG A 465 -16.71 40.04 -10.37
N LEU A 466 -16.98 38.73 -10.37
CA LEU A 466 -15.94 37.70 -10.33
C LEU A 466 -15.36 37.35 -11.71
N VAL A 467 -16.20 37.37 -12.75
CA VAL A 467 -15.82 37.00 -14.13
C VAL A 467 -15.59 38.23 -15.00
N GLY A 468 -16.32 39.32 -14.74
CA GLY A 468 -16.18 40.57 -15.51
C GLY A 468 -15.06 41.49 -15.04
N GLY A 469 -14.56 41.32 -13.81
CA GLY A 469 -13.34 41.95 -13.32
C GLY A 469 -12.09 41.21 -13.79
N GLN A 470 -10.92 41.87 -13.85
CA GLN A 470 -9.62 41.27 -14.19
C GLN A 470 -9.11 40.23 -13.17
N SER A 471 -9.99 39.43 -12.56
CA SER A 471 -9.65 38.29 -11.72
C SER A 471 -9.45 37.07 -12.62
N PRO A 472 -8.22 36.61 -12.89
CA PRO A 472 -7.94 35.46 -13.75
C PRO A 472 -8.35 34.12 -13.11
N GLN A 473 -9.01 34.13 -11.95
CA GLN A 473 -9.23 32.96 -11.11
C GLN A 473 -10.53 32.20 -11.45
N TYR A 474 -11.55 32.88 -11.98
CA TYR A 474 -12.87 32.28 -12.22
C TYR A 474 -13.33 32.48 -13.65
N GLU A 475 -13.82 31.40 -14.24
CA GLU A 475 -14.36 31.39 -15.60
C GLU A 475 -15.89 31.33 -15.55
N GLY A 476 -16.55 32.15 -16.38
CA GLY A 476 -18.00 32.13 -16.51
C GLY A 476 -18.44 31.04 -17.47
N SER A 477 -19.45 30.26 -17.06
CA SER A 477 -20.15 29.30 -17.92
C SER A 477 -21.47 29.87 -18.41
N TYR A 478 -22.20 29.19 -19.28
CA TYR A 478 -23.49 29.69 -19.78
C TYR A 478 -24.58 29.64 -18.68
N GLY A 479 -25.61 30.48 -18.81
CA GLY A 479 -26.78 30.44 -17.90
C GLY A 479 -26.53 31.00 -16.51
N GLY A 480 -25.56 31.89 -16.32
CA GLY A 480 -25.28 32.52 -15.02
C GLY A 480 -24.24 31.78 -14.16
N PHE A 481 -23.87 30.55 -14.54
CA PHE A 481 -22.94 29.70 -13.80
C PHE A 481 -21.48 30.18 -13.83
N ILE A 482 -20.72 29.80 -12.81
CA ILE A 482 -19.28 30.04 -12.65
C ILE A 482 -18.59 28.69 -12.40
N VAL A 483 -17.49 28.43 -13.09
CA VAL A 483 -16.70 27.20 -12.92
C VAL A 483 -15.89 27.30 -11.63
N ILE A 484 -16.01 26.29 -10.76
CA ILE A 484 -15.32 26.22 -9.46
C ILE A 484 -14.39 25.01 -9.31
N GLY A 485 -14.44 24.06 -10.24
CA GLY A 485 -13.52 22.93 -10.30
C GLY A 485 -13.81 22.01 -11.47
N SER A 486 -13.11 20.88 -11.52
CA SER A 486 -13.28 19.87 -12.56
C SER A 486 -12.98 18.47 -12.02
N PHE A 487 -13.46 17.46 -12.74
CA PHE A 487 -13.11 16.08 -12.46
C PHE A 487 -11.66 15.78 -12.85
N VAL A 488 -10.91 15.25 -11.89
CA VAL A 488 -9.56 14.72 -12.06
C VAL A 488 -9.59 13.25 -11.61
N ASP A 489 -9.29 12.34 -12.53
CA ASP A 489 -9.28 10.87 -12.31
C ASP A 489 -10.58 10.28 -11.72
N GLY A 490 -11.71 10.92 -12.01
CA GLY A 490 -13.03 10.52 -11.52
C GLY A 490 -13.37 11.12 -10.15
N MET A 491 -12.67 12.15 -9.69
CA MET A 491 -13.03 12.88 -8.47
C MET A 491 -13.06 14.39 -8.70
N ALA A 492 -14.05 15.06 -8.13
CA ALA A 492 -14.07 16.51 -8.03
C ALA A 492 -14.41 16.90 -6.59
N GLU A 493 -13.46 17.47 -5.86
CA GLU A 493 -13.64 17.98 -4.50
C GLU A 493 -13.19 19.44 -4.42
N GLY A 494 -13.92 20.26 -3.68
CA GLY A 494 -13.56 21.67 -3.50
C GLY A 494 -14.30 22.35 -2.36
N GLN A 495 -13.79 23.51 -1.95
CA GLN A 495 -14.50 24.46 -1.10
C GLN A 495 -15.12 25.54 -1.99
N ILE A 496 -16.30 26.04 -1.62
CA ILE A 496 -16.95 27.12 -2.36
C ILE A 496 -16.66 28.44 -1.66
N ASP A 497 -16.10 29.41 -2.38
CA ASP A 497 -15.73 30.72 -1.83
C ASP A 497 -16.95 31.42 -1.23
N ALA A 498 -16.77 32.04 -0.06
CA ALA A 498 -17.77 32.85 0.62
C ALA A 498 -18.33 33.97 -0.28
N GLN A 499 -17.54 34.48 -1.23
CA GLN A 499 -17.95 35.51 -2.18
C GLN A 499 -19.08 35.06 -3.13
N MET A 500 -19.24 33.74 -3.33
CA MET A 500 -20.26 33.15 -4.19
C MET A 500 -21.56 32.84 -3.45
N GLN A 501 -21.57 32.96 -2.12
CA GLN A 501 -22.68 32.54 -1.27
C GLN A 501 -23.73 33.65 -1.11
N PRO A 502 -25.02 33.29 -0.90
CA PRO A 502 -25.57 31.95 -0.99
C PRO A 502 -25.80 31.53 -2.45
N ILE A 503 -25.78 30.23 -2.70
CA ILE A 503 -25.89 29.64 -4.04
C ILE A 503 -27.30 29.09 -4.27
N SER A 504 -27.77 29.22 -5.51
CA SER A 504 -29.06 28.71 -5.97
C SER A 504 -28.95 27.31 -6.58
N ALA A 505 -27.82 26.97 -7.20
CA ALA A 505 -27.64 25.64 -7.79
C ALA A 505 -26.16 25.24 -7.93
N LEU A 506 -25.92 23.93 -8.05
CA LEU A 506 -24.68 23.32 -8.50
C LEU A 506 -24.93 22.54 -9.79
N ARG A 507 -23.97 22.57 -10.72
CA ARG A 507 -24.05 21.86 -11.99
C ARG A 507 -22.76 21.11 -12.30
N LEU A 508 -22.89 19.86 -12.74
CA LEU A 508 -21.83 19.15 -13.46
C LEU A 508 -22.08 19.33 -14.95
N LEU A 509 -21.09 19.78 -15.71
CA LEU A 509 -21.20 20.04 -17.15
C LEU A 509 -20.12 19.27 -17.91
N VAL A 510 -20.54 18.46 -18.89
CA VAL A 510 -19.67 17.64 -19.75
C VAL A 510 -19.24 18.44 -20.97
N HIS A 511 -17.93 18.55 -21.21
CA HIS A 511 -17.38 19.38 -22.30
C HIS A 511 -17.02 18.61 -23.57
N SER A 512 -16.96 17.28 -23.51
CA SER A 512 -16.65 16.44 -24.67
C SER A 512 -17.38 15.11 -24.62
N ASP A 513 -17.62 14.55 -25.79
CA ASP A 513 -18.15 13.20 -25.92
C ASP A 513 -17.26 12.18 -25.21
N SER A 514 -17.88 11.15 -24.64
CA SER A 514 -17.20 10.03 -23.99
C SER A 514 -17.40 8.76 -24.79
N ASP A 515 -16.41 7.87 -24.79
CA ASP A 515 -16.55 6.51 -25.36
C ASP A 515 -17.12 5.50 -24.34
N VAL A 516 -17.25 5.92 -23.08
CA VAL A 516 -17.69 5.08 -21.97
C VAL A 516 -18.90 5.69 -21.25
N TRP A 517 -19.63 4.83 -20.54
CA TRP A 517 -20.73 5.25 -19.67
C TRP A 517 -20.20 6.03 -18.46
N VAL A 518 -21.09 6.59 -17.66
CA VAL A 518 -20.69 7.35 -16.46
C VAL A 518 -21.35 6.82 -15.21
N LEU A 519 -20.60 6.81 -14.11
CA LEU A 519 -21.09 6.39 -12.81
C LEU A 519 -20.72 7.44 -11.77
N LEU A 520 -21.68 7.88 -10.93
CA LEU A 520 -21.40 8.65 -9.71
C LEU A 520 -21.71 7.82 -8.48
N SER A 521 -20.67 7.45 -7.75
CA SER A 521 -20.73 6.62 -6.54
C SER A 521 -20.85 7.45 -5.26
N GLU A 522 -20.57 8.75 -5.33
CA GLU A 522 -20.72 9.66 -4.20
C GLU A 522 -21.06 11.06 -4.72
N ILE A 523 -22.07 11.67 -4.10
CA ILE A 523 -22.46 13.06 -4.31
C ILE A 523 -22.59 13.66 -2.92
N PHE A 524 -21.62 14.43 -2.44
CA PHE A 524 -21.65 14.93 -1.07
C PHE A 524 -21.52 16.45 -1.03
N ILE A 525 -22.56 17.11 -0.52
CA ILE A 525 -22.67 18.56 -0.41
C ILE A 525 -22.50 18.97 1.06
N LYS A 526 -21.44 19.72 1.35
CA LYS A 526 -21.10 20.18 2.70
C LYS A 526 -21.77 21.55 2.93
N LEU A 527 -22.60 21.67 3.96
CA LEU A 527 -23.23 22.95 4.36
C LEU A 527 -22.29 23.84 5.16
#